data_AF-A0A4J1Z9R0-F1
#
_entry.id   AF-A0A4J1Z9R0-F1
#
_cell.length_a   1.000
_cell.length_b   1.000
_cell.length_c   1.000
_cell.angle_alpha   90.00
_cell.angle_beta   90.00
_cell.angle_gamma   90.00
#
_symmetry.space_group_name_H-M   'P 1'
#
loop_
_entity.id
_entity.type
_entity.pdbx_description
1 polymer ?
#
loop_
_entity_poly.entity_id
_entity_poly.type
_entity_poly.pdbx_seq_one_letter_code
_entity_poly.pdbx_strand_id
1 'polypeptide(L)'
;MTKVVFEEKYYPAVKEMVYRTRLANGLTVALLPKKEFKEVYGSVTVQFGSVDTFVTEVDGDVKQYPGGIAHFLEHKLFEREDSSDLMSAFTNLGADSNAFTSFTKTNYLFSATDYFLENLDLLDELVTSAHFTEASILTE
;
A
#
# COMPACT_ATOMS: atom_id res chain seq x y z
N MET A 1 18.66 5.80 -15.95
CA MET A 1 17.33 5.93 -15.35
C MET A 1 16.55 6.98 -16.14
N THR A 2 15.37 6.65 -16.65
CA THR A 2 14.50 7.60 -17.35
C THR A 2 14.03 8.65 -16.36
N LYS A 3 14.17 9.94 -16.69
CA LYS A 3 13.69 11.03 -15.82
C LYS A 3 12.17 10.97 -15.76
N VAL A 4 11.61 10.67 -14.59
CA VAL A 4 10.17 10.72 -14.36
C VAL A 4 9.73 12.18 -14.37
N VAL A 5 8.73 12.50 -15.19
CA VAL A 5 8.15 13.85 -15.27
C VAL A 5 6.85 13.86 -14.48
N PHE A 6 6.69 14.85 -13.61
CA PHE A 6 5.46 15.07 -12.86
C PHE A 6 4.64 16.19 -13.51
N GLU A 7 3.34 15.94 -13.64
CA GLU A 7 2.35 16.95 -13.94
C GLU A 7 2.00 17.70 -12.66
N GLU A 8 1.96 19.03 -12.75
CA GLU A 8 1.63 19.90 -11.62
C GLU A 8 0.19 20.36 -11.73
N LYS A 9 -0.57 20.26 -10.63
CA LYS A 9 -1.94 20.76 -10.57
C LYS A 9 -2.19 21.51 -9.26
N TYR A 10 -2.49 22.80 -9.41
CA TYR A 10 -2.90 23.65 -8.31
C TYR A 10 -4.40 23.52 -8.03
N TYR A 11 -4.77 23.39 -6.77
CA TYR A 11 -6.16 23.31 -6.31
C TYR A 11 -6.52 24.55 -5.47
N PRO A 12 -7.17 25.58 -6.07
CA PRO A 12 -7.43 26.85 -5.40
C PRO A 12 -8.29 26.75 -4.12
N ALA A 13 -9.22 25.80 -4.08
CA ALA A 13 -10.13 25.61 -2.95
C ALA A 13 -9.40 25.23 -1.65
N VAL A 14 -8.28 24.53 -1.76
CA VAL A 14 -7.45 24.09 -0.62
C VAL A 14 -6.08 24.77 -0.58
N LYS A 15 -5.74 25.57 -1.61
CA LYS A 15 -4.45 26.27 -1.78
C LYS A 15 -3.24 25.33 -1.80
N GLU A 16 -3.42 24.15 -2.40
CA GLU A 16 -2.39 23.11 -2.45
C GLU A 16 -1.93 22.84 -3.89
N MET A 17 -0.65 22.50 -4.06
CA MET A 17 -0.08 22.01 -5.32
C MET A 17 0.16 20.51 -5.22
N VAL A 18 -0.45 19.74 -6.12
CA VAL A 18 -0.25 18.29 -6.21
C VAL A 18 0.60 17.98 -7.44
N TYR A 19 1.58 17.11 -7.26
CA TYR A 19 2.43 16.59 -8.33
C TYR A 19 1.99 15.16 -8.63
N ARG A 20 1.72 14.82 -9.88
CA ARG A 20 1.25 13.48 -10.25
C ARG A 20 2.02 12.94 -11.45
N THR A 21 2.26 11.64 -11.46
CA THR A 21 2.85 10.95 -12.61
C THR A 21 2.31 9.53 -12.71
N ARG A 22 2.52 8.90 -13.87
CA ARG A 22 2.26 7.48 -14.08
C ARG A 22 3.56 6.80 -14.52
N LEU A 23 3.99 5.81 -13.74
CA LEU A 23 5.21 5.05 -14.01
C LEU A 23 4.99 4.07 -15.18
N ALA A 24 6.08 3.53 -15.72
CA ALA A 24 6.04 2.59 -16.84
C ALA A 24 5.28 1.28 -16.52
N ASN A 25 5.30 0.85 -15.25
CA ASN A 25 4.51 -0.29 -14.75
C ASN A 25 3.02 0.04 -14.54
N GLY A 26 2.60 1.27 -14.81
CA GLY A 26 1.21 1.71 -14.68
C GLY A 26 0.83 2.29 -13.32
N LEU A 27 1.70 2.22 -12.31
CA LEU A 27 1.46 2.81 -10.99
C LEU A 27 1.30 4.33 -11.11
N THR A 28 0.23 4.85 -10.50
CA THR A 28 0.04 6.30 -10.35
C THR A 28 0.69 6.76 -9.06
N VAL A 29 1.60 7.72 -9.15
CA VAL A 29 2.24 8.34 -7.99
C VAL A 29 1.74 9.77 -7.86
N ALA A 30 1.37 10.16 -6.64
CA ALA A 30 0.97 11.52 -6.31
C ALA A 30 1.76 12.01 -5.09
N LEU A 31 2.28 13.24 -5.16
CA LEU A 31 3.01 13.89 -4.08
C LEU A 31 2.29 15.18 -3.70
N LEU A 32 2.11 15.40 -2.40
CA LEU A 32 1.56 16.63 -1.82
C LEU A 32 2.54 17.19 -0.78
N PRO A 33 3.46 18.09 -1.17
CA PRO A 33 4.43 18.66 -0.24
C PRO A 33 3.77 19.62 0.77
N LYS A 34 3.66 19.22 2.03
CA LYS A 34 3.12 20.04 3.12
C LYS A 34 4.23 20.59 4.01
N LYS A 35 4.89 21.67 3.56
CA LYS A 35 6.10 22.22 4.22
C LYS A 35 5.94 22.66 5.68
N GLU A 36 4.71 22.88 6.13
CA GLU A 36 4.42 23.28 7.52
C GLU A 36 4.14 22.10 8.45
N PHE A 37 4.11 20.87 7.94
CA PHE A 37 3.86 19.66 8.71
C PHE A 37 5.18 18.96 9.05
N LYS A 38 5.25 18.41 10.27
CA LYS A 38 6.38 17.60 10.72
C LYS A 38 6.20 16.11 10.41
N GLU A 39 4.95 15.69 10.24
CA GLU A 39 4.59 14.32 9.91
C GLU A 39 4.52 14.14 8.39
N VAL A 40 5.05 13.03 7.92
CA VAL A 40 4.87 12.52 6.56
C VAL A 40 3.89 11.36 6.59
N TYR A 41 3.10 11.25 5.52
CA TYR A 41 2.12 10.19 5.35
C TYR A 41 2.32 9.53 3.99
N GLY A 42 2.46 8.20 3.99
CA GLY A 42 2.59 7.39 2.79
C GLY A 42 1.43 6.41 2.69
N SER A 43 0.90 6.19 1.49
CA SER A 43 -0.08 5.13 1.27
C SER A 43 -0.04 4.55 -0.13
N VAL A 44 -0.35 3.26 -0.22
CA VAL A 44 -0.60 2.52 -1.45
C VAL A 44 -2.02 2.03 -1.43
N THR A 45 -2.74 2.23 -2.54
CA THR A 45 -4.11 1.74 -2.70
C THR A 45 -4.18 0.76 -3.85
N VAL A 46 -4.72 -0.43 -3.57
CA VAL A 46 -5.01 -1.44 -4.56
C VAL A 46 -6.51 -1.39 -4.88
N GLN A 47 -6.86 -1.43 -6.17
CA GLN A 47 -8.26 -1.49 -6.63
C GLN A 47 -8.76 -2.93 -6.57
N PHE A 48 -8.83 -3.45 -5.35
CA PHE A 48 -9.32 -4.77 -5.00
C PHE A 48 -9.91 -4.66 -3.59
N GLY A 49 -11.19 -4.97 -3.42
CA GLY A 49 -11.92 -4.81 -2.17
C GLY A 49 -12.87 -5.96 -1.88
N SER A 50 -13.68 -5.83 -0.82
CA SER A 50 -14.47 -6.94 -0.31
C SER A 50 -15.55 -7.48 -1.26
N VAL A 51 -15.96 -6.71 -2.28
CA VAL A 51 -16.92 -7.17 -3.30
C VAL A 51 -16.25 -7.92 -4.47
N ASP A 52 -14.93 -7.80 -4.61
CA ASP A 52 -14.16 -8.40 -5.69
C ASP A 52 -13.91 -9.88 -5.40
N THR A 53 -14.91 -10.71 -5.71
CA THR A 53 -14.85 -12.17 -5.54
C THR A 53 -14.48 -12.91 -6.82
N PHE A 54 -14.53 -12.26 -7.97
CA PHE A 54 -14.07 -12.80 -9.25
C PHE A 54 -12.73 -12.16 -9.62
N VAL A 55 -11.67 -12.96 -9.66
CA VAL A 55 -10.31 -12.49 -9.92
C VAL A 55 -9.83 -13.10 -11.24
N THR A 56 -9.23 -12.28 -12.08
CA THR A 56 -8.52 -12.76 -13.28
C THR A 56 -7.11 -13.17 -12.87
N GLU A 57 -6.80 -14.45 -12.97
CA GLU A 57 -5.48 -15.01 -12.69
C GLU A 57 -4.47 -14.64 -13.80
N VAL A 58 -3.18 -14.93 -13.57
CA VAL A 58 -2.07 -14.50 -14.46
C VAL A 58 -2.15 -15.15 -15.85
N ASP A 59 -2.77 -16.32 -15.95
CA ASP A 59 -3.04 -17.05 -17.19
C ASP A 59 -4.29 -16.52 -17.94
N GLY A 60 -5.04 -15.60 -17.34
CA GLY A 60 -6.25 -15.00 -17.90
C GLY A 60 -7.55 -15.69 -17.49
N ASP A 61 -7.49 -16.76 -16.69
CA ASP A 61 -8.70 -17.44 -16.21
C ASP A 61 -9.39 -16.64 -15.12
N VAL A 62 -10.73 -16.63 -15.12
CA VAL A 62 -11.52 -15.96 -14.10
C VAL A 62 -11.96 -16.98 -13.06
N LYS A 63 -11.51 -16.76 -11.83
CA LYS A 63 -11.82 -17.63 -10.69
C LYS A 63 -12.64 -16.90 -9.64
N GLN A 64 -13.61 -17.62 -9.06
CA GLN A 64 -14.38 -17.13 -7.94
C GLN A 64 -13.74 -17.56 -6.62
N TYR A 65 -13.50 -16.59 -5.73
CA TYR A 65 -13.03 -16.78 -4.37
C TYR A 65 -14.15 -16.52 -3.36
N PRO A 66 -14.07 -17.10 -2.15
CA PRO A 66 -14.99 -16.79 -1.07
C PRO A 66 -14.99 -15.29 -0.72
N GLY A 67 -16.13 -14.79 -0.25
CA GLY A 67 -16.20 -13.45 0.33
C GLY A 67 -15.21 -13.33 1.50
N GLY A 68 -14.57 -12.16 1.59
CA GLY A 68 -13.52 -11.91 2.59
C GLY A 68 -12.08 -12.06 2.08
N ILE A 69 -11.87 -12.55 0.85
CA ILE A 69 -10.52 -12.75 0.28
C ILE A 69 -9.64 -11.48 0.30
N ALA A 70 -10.20 -10.31 0.01
CA ALA A 70 -9.44 -9.05 0.03
C ALA A 70 -8.96 -8.67 1.44
N HIS A 71 -9.84 -8.79 2.43
CA HIS A 71 -9.52 -8.52 3.83
C HIS A 71 -8.55 -9.57 4.40
N PHE A 72 -8.70 -10.84 4.00
CA PHE A 72 -7.76 -11.89 4.37
C PHE A 72 -6.35 -11.59 3.84
N LEU A 73 -6.22 -11.22 2.56
CA LEU A 73 -4.93 -10.86 1.98
C LEU A 73 -4.32 -9.62 2.65
N GLU A 74 -5.13 -8.61 3.00
CA GLU A 74 -4.69 -7.45 3.75
C GLU A 74 -3.90 -7.81 5.01
N HIS A 75 -4.44 -8.73 5.82
CA HIS A 75 -3.78 -9.20 7.03
C HIS A 75 -2.53 -10.02 6.72
N LYS A 76 -2.65 -10.96 5.78
CA LYS A 76 -1.56 -11.88 5.46
C LYS A 76 -0.32 -11.21 4.89
N LEU A 77 -0.44 -10.04 4.26
CA LEU A 77 0.70 -9.32 3.70
C LEU A 77 1.66 -8.77 4.77
N PHE A 78 1.25 -8.63 6.02
CA PHE A 78 2.14 -8.16 7.09
C PHE A 78 3.15 -9.24 7.56
N GLU A 79 2.95 -10.50 7.20
CA GLU A 79 3.85 -11.60 7.55
C GLU A 79 5.04 -11.70 6.58
N ARG A 80 6.26 -11.72 7.13
CA ARG A 80 7.50 -11.92 6.38
C ARG A 80 7.91 -13.39 6.31
N GLU A 81 8.87 -13.69 5.43
CA GLU A 81 9.43 -15.03 5.22
C GLU A 81 10.04 -15.63 6.51
N ASP A 82 10.68 -14.81 7.33
CA ASP A 82 11.26 -15.19 8.62
C ASP A 82 10.23 -15.23 9.77
N SER A 83 8.93 -15.16 9.44
CA SER A 83 7.80 -15.06 10.38
C SER A 83 7.82 -13.78 11.24
N SER A 84 8.63 -12.78 10.90
CA SER A 84 8.56 -11.46 11.52
C SER A 84 7.39 -10.64 10.96
N ASP A 85 6.93 -9.68 11.75
CA ASP A 85 5.80 -8.79 11.42
C ASP A 85 6.32 -7.44 10.91
N LEU A 86 5.90 -7.06 9.70
CA LEU A 86 6.21 -5.76 9.09
C LEU A 86 5.74 -4.58 9.94
N MET A 87 4.63 -4.71 10.67
CA MET A 87 4.13 -3.65 11.55
C MET A 87 5.11 -3.34 12.70
N SER A 88 5.81 -4.37 13.19
CA SER A 88 6.90 -4.18 14.15
C SER A 88 8.11 -3.46 13.54
N ALA A 89 8.38 -3.69 12.25
CA ALA A 89 9.45 -2.97 11.54
C ALA A 89 9.14 -1.46 11.40
N PHE A 90 7.90 -1.09 11.07
CA PHE A 90 7.44 0.31 11.09
C PHE A 90 7.58 0.92 12.49
N THR A 91 7.13 0.19 13.52
CA THR A 91 7.22 0.64 14.92
C THR A 91 8.66 0.92 15.35
N ASN A 92 9.61 0.08 14.94
CA ASN A 92 11.04 0.27 15.23
C ASN A 92 11.63 1.54 14.60
N LEU A 93 11.04 2.03 13.50
CA LEU A 93 11.38 3.31 12.87
C LEU A 93 10.60 4.49 13.46
N GLY A 94 9.76 4.26 14.47
CA GLY A 94 8.89 5.28 15.06
C GLY A 94 7.72 5.69 14.17
N ALA A 95 7.31 4.82 13.24
CA ALA A 95 6.14 5.03 12.39
C ALA A 95 4.91 4.28 12.92
N ASP A 96 3.74 4.87 12.69
CA ASP A 96 2.44 4.20 12.85
C ASP A 96 2.00 3.67 11.48
N SER A 97 1.73 2.37 11.38
CA SER A 97 1.31 1.70 10.14
C SER A 97 -0.06 1.07 10.30
N ASN A 98 -0.85 1.07 9.23
CA ASN A 98 -2.18 0.47 9.23
C ASN A 98 -2.57 -0.01 7.84
N ALA A 99 -3.66 -0.76 7.76
CA ALA A 99 -4.33 -1.10 6.52
C ALA A 99 -5.85 -1.13 6.72
N PHE A 100 -6.61 -1.05 5.62
CA PHE A 100 -8.03 -1.33 5.65
C PHE A 100 -8.56 -1.72 4.27
N THR A 101 -9.54 -2.63 4.28
CA THR A 101 -10.29 -3.06 3.10
C THR A 101 -11.69 -2.46 3.10
N SER A 102 -11.97 -1.69 2.05
CA SER A 102 -13.30 -1.18 1.71
C SER A 102 -13.99 -2.10 0.69
N PHE A 103 -15.19 -1.72 0.24
CA PHE A 103 -15.91 -2.49 -0.78
C PHE A 103 -15.12 -2.68 -2.07
N THR A 104 -14.36 -1.68 -2.51
CA THR A 104 -13.75 -1.66 -3.86
C THR A 104 -12.22 -1.51 -3.86
N LYS A 105 -11.62 -1.36 -2.68
CA LYS A 105 -10.20 -1.04 -2.52
C LYS A 105 -9.66 -1.52 -1.18
N THR A 106 -8.39 -1.88 -1.17
CA THR A 106 -7.58 -2.09 0.04
C THR A 106 -6.47 -1.05 0.07
N ASN A 107 -6.26 -0.43 1.24
CA ASN A 107 -5.27 0.61 1.45
C ASN A 107 -4.26 0.15 2.50
N TYR A 108 -2.98 0.40 2.25
CA TYR A 108 -1.87 0.20 3.18
C TYR A 108 -1.18 1.55 3.38
N LEU A 109 -0.86 1.90 4.62
CA LEU A 109 -0.40 3.25 4.94
C LEU A 109 0.55 3.27 6.13
N PHE A 110 1.34 4.33 6.20
CA PHE A 110 2.09 4.71 7.39
C PHE A 110 2.09 6.23 7.59
N SER A 111 2.35 6.63 8.83
CA SER A 111 2.70 8.00 9.21
C SER A 111 3.97 8.00 10.06
N ALA A 112 4.84 8.97 9.84
CA ALA A 112 6.13 9.06 10.55
C ALA A 112 6.60 10.50 10.67
N THR A 113 7.52 10.78 11.60
CA THR A 113 8.18 12.10 11.72
C THR A 113 9.65 12.09 11.30
N ASP A 114 10.22 10.90 11.08
CA ASP A 114 11.61 10.68 10.63
C ASP A 114 11.66 9.38 9.79
N TYR A 115 12.84 9.03 9.25
CA TYR A 115 13.09 7.79 8.50
C TYR A 115 12.10 7.55 7.35
N PHE A 116 11.77 8.61 6.60
CA PHE A 116 10.76 8.54 5.54
C PHE A 116 11.11 7.50 4.47
N LEU A 117 12.36 7.45 4.03
CA LEU A 117 12.77 6.56 2.93
C LEU A 117 12.70 5.10 3.38
N GLU A 118 13.12 4.82 4.61
CA GLU A 118 13.09 3.49 5.21
C GLU A 118 11.65 3.01 5.41
N ASN A 119 10.75 3.87 5.88
CA ASN A 119 9.33 3.53 5.95
C ASN A 119 8.67 3.37 4.58
N LEU A 120 9.13 4.11 3.57
CA LEU A 120 8.68 3.94 2.20
C LEU A 120 9.14 2.59 1.61
N ASP A 121 10.36 2.16 1.91
CA ASP A 121 10.88 0.85 1.53
C ASP A 121 10.08 -0.28 2.21
N LEU A 122 9.72 -0.13 3.48
CA LEU A 122 8.83 -1.08 4.17
C LEU A 122 7.42 -1.13 3.54
N LEU A 123 6.89 0.01 3.12
CA LEU A 123 5.59 0.07 2.44
C LEU A 123 5.64 -0.60 1.05
N ASP A 124 6.75 -0.44 0.33
CA ASP A 124 6.98 -1.15 -0.94
C ASP A 124 7.08 -2.66 -0.71
N GLU A 125 7.84 -3.10 0.29
CA GLU A 125 7.94 -4.51 0.67
C GLU A 125 6.55 -5.10 1.00
N LEU A 126 5.76 -4.42 1.83
CA LEU A 126 4.42 -4.84 2.26
C LEU A 126 3.48 -5.11 1.07
N VAL A 127 3.60 -4.38 -0.03
CA VAL A 127 2.69 -4.50 -1.18
C VAL A 127 3.27 -5.27 -2.35
N THR A 128 4.55 -5.65 -2.29
CA THR A 128 5.25 -6.37 -3.38
C THR A 128 5.71 -7.77 -3.00
N SER A 129 5.80 -8.07 -1.70
CA SER A 129 6.18 -9.37 -1.17
C SER A 129 5.00 -10.01 -0.44
N ALA A 130 4.85 -11.32 -0.61
CA ALA A 130 3.82 -12.09 0.05
C ALA A 130 4.39 -13.43 0.49
N HIS A 131 4.24 -13.76 1.78
CA HIS A 131 4.67 -15.03 2.33
C HIS A 131 3.51 -15.70 3.05
N PHE A 132 3.08 -16.87 2.54
CA PHE A 132 1.96 -17.60 3.09
C PHE A 132 2.38 -19.04 3.41
N THR A 133 2.27 -19.43 4.68
CA THR A 133 2.44 -20.82 5.11
C THR A 133 1.10 -21.43 5.48
N GLU A 134 0.95 -22.76 5.31
CA GLU A 134 -0.28 -23.46 5.69
C GLU A 134 -0.63 -23.23 7.17
N ALA A 135 0.38 -23.24 8.05
CA ALA A 135 0.19 -22.94 9.47
C ALA A 135 -0.35 -21.52 9.67
N SER A 136 0.25 -20.52 9.02
CA SER A 136 -0.15 -19.13 9.15
C SER A 136 -1.53 -18.81 8.57
N ILE A 137 -1.99 -19.59 7.59
CA ILE A 137 -3.32 -19.47 6.98
C ILE A 137 -4.38 -20.02 7.95
N LEU A 138 -4.07 -21.08 8.68
CA LEU A 138 -4.99 -21.70 9.64
C LEU A 138 -5.14 -20.90 10.95
N THR A 139 -4.18 -20.03 11.26
CA THR A 139 -4.17 -19.21 12.48
C THR A 139 -4.85 -17.85 12.32
N GLU A 140 -4.98 -17.36 11.09
CA GLU A 140 -5.66 -16.10 10.76
C GLU A 140 -7.19 -16.27 10.77
#